data_AF-A0A525C505-F1
#
_entry.id   AF-A0A525C505-F1
#
_cell.length_a   1.000
_cell.length_b   1.000
_cell.length_c   1.000
_cell.angle_alpha   90.00
_cell.angle_beta   90.00
_cell.angle_gamma   90.00
#
_symmetry.space_group_name_H-M   'P 1'
#
loop_
_entity.id
_entity.type
_entity.pdbx_description
1 polymer ?
#
loop_
_entity_poly.entity_id
_entity_poly.type
_entity_poly.pdbx_seq_one_letter_code
_entity_poly.pdbx_strand_id
1 'polypeptide(L)'
;MNQNEQNTSIATDDEIDLIELFKVFWAHKLMIVIITAIFTAGSVAYALYLPNIYTAEVTLAPVSSDGNSLSGGLGALGGLASLAGISTSSGGDTAANIAVIKSRQFIMEFIKENNLLPILFADAWDAENKKWFVEDQKQIPTLQKGYAKFSNYVLSISENKKTGLMTLKTSWYDPELSAKWANTVVEKANLFLKQKAIAEANQSIAYLKDQINNTSEVGIQELLYKLIEKELQTTKLANVRKEYAFKVLDPALVPELKSKPKRLLICVFGSMLGCIFSCILVLVVTFRKRCS
;
A
#
# COMPACT_ATOMS: atom_id res chain seq x y z
N MET A 1 17.97 54.26 68.20
CA MET A 1 17.22 53.05 68.64
C MET A 1 16.08 52.88 67.64
N ASN A 2 15.86 51.80 66.92
CA ASN A 2 16.44 50.46 66.87
C ASN A 2 15.88 49.77 65.59
N GLN A 3 16.68 48.89 64.98
CA GLN A 3 16.32 47.68 64.20
C GLN A 3 15.50 47.88 62.90
N ASN A 4 15.97 47.60 61.68
CA ASN A 4 16.63 46.41 61.08
C ASN A 4 15.79 45.12 61.12
N GLU A 5 15.83 44.41 59.98
CA GLU A 5 15.41 43.02 59.69
C GLU A 5 13.94 42.83 59.24
N GLN A 6 13.73 42.70 57.92
CA GLN A 6 13.79 41.47 57.12
C GLN A 6 12.60 40.53 57.37
N ASN A 7 11.75 40.36 56.35
CA ASN A 7 11.17 39.05 56.08
C ASN A 7 10.97 38.87 54.57
N THR A 8 12.08 38.58 53.90
CA THR A 8 12.10 37.88 52.61
C THR A 8 11.50 36.49 52.83
N SER A 9 10.24 36.30 52.49
CA SER A 9 9.68 34.97 52.26
C SER A 9 10.41 34.38 51.06
N ILE A 10 11.42 33.56 51.33
CA ILE A 10 12.06 32.70 50.34
C ILE A 10 10.97 31.73 49.87
N ALA A 11 10.40 32.01 48.70
CA ALA A 11 9.79 30.97 47.89
C ALA A 11 10.93 30.03 47.57
N THR A 12 10.98 28.88 48.25
CA THR A 12 11.90 27.80 47.92
C THR A 12 11.58 27.39 46.51
N ASP A 13 12.45 27.79 45.58
CA ASP A 13 12.39 27.39 44.19
C ASP A 13 12.53 25.87 44.18
N ASP A 14 11.49 25.18 43.76
CA ASP A 14 11.47 23.75 43.49
C ASP A 14 12.23 23.51 42.16
N GLU A 15 13.44 24.06 42.06
CA GLU A 15 14.31 23.94 40.90
C GLU A 15 14.88 22.52 40.89
N ILE A 16 14.57 21.78 39.81
CA ILE A 16 15.16 20.46 39.57
C ILE A 16 16.65 20.66 39.29
N ASP A 17 17.48 20.44 40.29
CA ASP A 17 18.94 20.50 40.16
C ASP A 17 19.44 19.41 39.21
N LEU A 18 19.87 19.81 38.00
CA LEU A 18 20.37 18.89 36.96
C LEU A 18 21.58 18.07 37.45
N ILE A 19 22.37 18.63 38.36
CA ILE A 19 23.54 17.97 38.96
C ILE A 19 23.10 16.86 39.94
N GLU A 20 22.02 17.08 40.70
CA GLU A 20 21.46 16.06 41.59
C GLU A 20 20.89 14.89 40.79
N LEU A 21 20.19 15.19 39.70
CA LEU A 21 19.68 14.17 38.77
C LEU A 21 20.81 13.29 38.20
N PHE A 22 21.92 13.91 37.79
CA PHE A 22 23.07 13.17 37.27
C PHE A 22 23.70 12.25 38.32
N LYS A 23 23.82 12.71 39.57
CA LYS A 23 24.33 11.88 40.69
C LYS A 23 23.44 10.67 40.94
N VAL A 24 22.11 10.85 40.88
CA VAL A 24 21.14 9.76 41.05
C VAL A 24 21.32 8.68 39.97
N PHE A 25 21.48 9.09 38.71
CA PHE A 25 21.74 8.14 37.62
C PHE A 25 23.10 7.47 37.76
N TRP A 26 24.14 8.18 38.17
CA TRP A 26 25.47 7.60 38.36
C TRP A 26 25.52 6.58 39.50
N ALA A 27 24.77 6.82 40.59
CA ALA A 27 24.64 5.90 41.71
C ALA A 27 23.95 4.59 41.31
N HIS A 28 22.98 4.64 40.39
CA HIS A 28 22.22 3.48 39.92
C HIS A 28 22.65 3.00 38.52
N LYS A 29 23.86 3.34 38.05
CA LYS A 29 24.31 3.04 36.68
C LYS A 29 24.23 1.56 36.31
N LEU A 30 24.46 0.66 37.27
CA LEU A 30 24.40 -0.78 37.03
C LEU A 30 22.95 -1.25 36.76
N MET A 31 21.98 -0.66 37.46
CA MET A 31 20.56 -0.93 37.25
C MET A 31 20.10 -0.41 35.87
N ILE A 32 20.54 0.79 35.47
CA ILE A 32 20.29 1.36 34.14
C ILE A 32 20.84 0.44 33.04
N VAL A 33 22.10 0.01 33.20
CA VAL A 33 22.77 -0.88 32.24
C VAL A 33 22.07 -2.23 32.13
N ILE A 34 21.71 -2.88 33.25
CA ILE A 34 21.05 -4.19 33.24
C ILE A 34 19.68 -4.12 32.55
N ILE A 35 18.85 -3.14 32.91
CA ILE A 35 17.52 -2.98 32.31
C ILE A 35 17.64 -2.69 30.80
N THR A 36 18.53 -1.76 30.43
CA THR A 36 18.78 -1.44 29.01
C THR A 36 19.29 -2.66 28.25
N ALA A 37 20.17 -3.46 28.86
CA ALA A 37 20.68 -4.70 28.26
C ALA A 37 19.58 -5.74 28.04
N ILE A 38 18.66 -5.92 28.99
CA ILE A 38 17.52 -6.83 28.86
C ILE A 38 16.61 -6.41 27.71
N PHE A 39 16.25 -5.12 27.63
CA PHE A 39 15.44 -4.58 26.53
C PHE A 39 16.12 -4.72 25.18
N THR A 40 17.44 -4.46 25.14
CA THR A 40 18.23 -4.61 23.90
C THR A 40 18.28 -6.07 23.47
N ALA A 41 18.57 -7.00 24.39
CA ALA A 41 18.59 -8.44 24.11
C ALA A 41 17.23 -8.95 23.64
N GLY A 42 16.14 -8.52 24.29
CA GLY A 42 14.78 -8.85 23.89
C GLY A 42 14.43 -8.31 22.49
N SER A 43 14.84 -7.08 22.18
CA SER A 43 14.63 -6.48 20.85
C SER A 43 15.41 -7.21 19.75
N VAL A 44 16.66 -7.58 20.01
CA VAL A 44 17.47 -8.39 19.07
C VAL A 44 16.81 -9.76 18.85
N ALA A 45 16.40 -10.44 19.91
CA ALA A 45 15.71 -11.74 19.81
C ALA A 45 14.43 -11.63 18.96
N TYR A 46 13.61 -10.59 19.22
CA TYR A 46 12.39 -10.33 18.45
C TYR A 46 12.70 -10.02 16.98
N ALA A 47 13.73 -9.21 16.70
CA ALA A 47 14.13 -8.86 15.34
C ALA A 47 14.64 -10.08 14.54
N LEU A 48 15.26 -11.05 15.21
CA LEU A 48 15.72 -12.31 14.60
C LEU A 48 14.57 -13.30 14.38
N TYR A 49 13.55 -13.31 15.23
CA TYR A 49 12.36 -14.15 15.10
C TYR A 49 11.49 -13.77 13.88
N LEU A 50 11.47 -12.49 13.50
CA LEU A 50 10.68 -12.04 12.35
C LEU A 50 11.25 -12.55 11.01
N PRO A 51 10.41 -13.16 10.15
CA PRO A 51 10.82 -13.69 8.85
C PRO A 51 11.28 -12.58 7.90
N ASN A 52 12.18 -12.92 7.00
CA ASN A 52 12.63 -12.02 5.94
C ASN A 52 11.53 -11.89 4.89
N ILE A 53 11.24 -10.66 4.47
CA ILE A 53 10.27 -10.35 3.41
C ILE A 53 11.02 -9.64 2.29
N TYR A 54 10.84 -10.14 1.09
CA TYR A 54 11.40 -9.62 -0.13
C TYR A 54 10.34 -8.82 -0.89
N THR A 55 10.73 -7.74 -1.55
CA THR A 55 9.80 -6.91 -2.32
C THR A 55 10.32 -6.79 -3.74
N ALA A 56 9.47 -7.14 -4.71
CA ALA A 56 9.72 -6.87 -6.11
C ALA A 56 8.83 -5.72 -6.58
N GLU A 57 9.28 -4.94 -7.55
CA GLU A 57 8.57 -3.77 -8.06
C GLU A 57 8.53 -3.72 -9.59
N VAL A 58 7.41 -3.25 -10.12
CA VAL A 58 7.21 -2.99 -11.55
C VAL A 58 6.90 -1.51 -11.71
N THR A 59 7.57 -0.85 -12.65
CA THR A 59 7.27 0.53 -13.02
C THR A 59 6.38 0.55 -14.25
N LEU A 60 5.27 1.28 -14.16
CA LEU A 60 4.22 1.34 -15.17
C LEU A 60 3.96 2.78 -15.60
N ALA A 61 3.71 2.97 -16.88
CA ALA A 61 3.09 4.18 -17.41
C ALA A 61 1.61 3.92 -17.73
N PRO A 62 0.70 4.88 -17.48
CA PRO A 62 -0.66 4.78 -17.97
C PRO A 62 -0.65 4.80 -19.50
N VAL A 63 -1.43 3.92 -20.12
CA VAL A 63 -1.69 4.02 -21.55
C VAL A 63 -2.74 5.11 -21.73
N SER A 64 -2.30 6.29 -22.12
CA SER A 64 -3.19 7.37 -22.52
C SER A 64 -4.06 6.90 -23.69
N SER A 65 -5.36 7.12 -23.60
CA SER A 65 -6.30 6.94 -24.71
C SER A 65 -6.10 8.07 -25.73
N ASP A 66 -4.92 8.12 -26.38
CA ASP A 66 -4.53 9.07 -27.42
C ASP A 66 -5.37 8.98 -28.71
N GLY A 67 -6.56 8.35 -28.65
CA GLY A 67 -7.53 8.27 -29.74
C GLY A 67 -8.75 9.17 -29.57
N ASN A 68 -8.98 9.80 -28.41
CA ASN A 68 -10.18 10.60 -28.16
C ASN A 68 -9.92 12.11 -28.37
N SER A 69 -9.25 12.44 -29.48
CA SER A 69 -9.10 13.81 -29.99
C SER A 69 -10.42 14.32 -30.56
N LEU A 70 -11.39 14.59 -29.68
CA LEU A 70 -12.42 15.63 -29.90
C LEU A 70 -11.86 17.03 -29.55
N SER A 71 -10.56 17.12 -29.25
CA SER A 71 -9.85 18.35 -28.89
C SER A 71 -9.59 19.30 -30.05
N GLY A 72 -9.81 18.88 -31.30
CA GLY A 72 -9.70 19.76 -32.46
C GLY A 72 -10.71 20.93 -32.46
N GLY A 73 -11.84 20.81 -31.75
CA GLY A 73 -12.87 21.85 -31.62
C GLY A 73 -13.11 22.39 -30.21
N LEU A 74 -12.54 21.75 -29.17
CA LEU A 74 -12.78 22.08 -27.75
C LEU A 74 -11.52 22.56 -27.00
N GLY A 75 -10.38 22.72 -27.70
CA GLY A 75 -9.11 23.15 -27.10
C GLY A 75 -9.18 24.48 -26.32
N ALA A 76 -10.14 25.36 -26.65
CA ALA A 76 -10.36 26.63 -25.94
C ALA A 76 -10.91 26.46 -24.51
N LEU A 77 -11.63 25.37 -24.21
CA LEU A 77 -12.14 25.08 -22.86
C LEU A 77 -11.11 24.33 -22.01
N GLY A 78 -10.21 23.57 -22.63
CA GLY A 78 -9.10 22.88 -21.95
C GLY A 78 -8.08 23.86 -21.33
N GLY A 79 -7.83 24.99 -21.98
CA GLY A 79 -6.96 26.05 -21.44
C GLY A 79 -7.52 26.73 -20.19
N LEU A 80 -8.84 26.87 -20.08
CA LEU A 80 -9.50 27.50 -18.94
C LEU A 80 -9.63 26.54 -17.73
N ALA A 81 -9.84 25.24 -17.98
CA ALA A 81 -9.84 24.22 -16.92
C ALA A 81 -8.49 24.12 -16.20
N SER A 82 -7.38 24.22 -16.95
CA SER A 82 -6.03 24.28 -16.39
C SER A 82 -5.78 25.52 -15.52
N LEU A 83 -6.46 26.65 -15.80
CA LEU A 83 -6.34 27.89 -15.04
C LEU A 83 -7.18 27.88 -13.74
N ALA A 84 -8.25 27.09 -13.70
CA ALA A 84 -9.10 26.89 -12.52
C ALA A 84 -8.54 25.85 -11.53
N GLY A 85 -7.32 25.34 -11.74
CA GLY A 85 -6.68 24.33 -10.88
C GLY A 85 -7.23 22.91 -11.02
N ILE A 86 -8.26 22.72 -11.86
CA ILE A 86 -8.76 21.41 -12.27
C ILE A 86 -7.95 21.00 -13.49
N SER A 87 -6.74 20.48 -13.22
CA SER A 87 -6.03 19.74 -14.24
C SER A 87 -6.90 18.53 -14.63
N THR A 88 -7.51 18.57 -15.81
CA THR A 88 -7.87 17.39 -16.62
C THR A 88 -6.57 16.73 -17.07
N SER A 89 -5.73 16.39 -16.09
CA SER A 89 -4.54 15.61 -16.24
C SER A 89 -4.96 14.15 -16.38
N SER A 90 -4.14 13.39 -17.11
CA SER A 90 -4.11 11.94 -17.28
C SER A 90 -4.32 11.06 -16.01
N GLY A 91 -4.63 11.63 -14.84
CA GLY A 91 -4.83 10.93 -13.56
C GLY A 91 -6.23 10.35 -13.34
N GLY A 92 -7.28 10.81 -14.04
CA GLY A 92 -8.65 10.29 -13.85
C GLY A 92 -8.80 8.80 -14.21
N ASP A 93 -8.37 8.45 -15.43
CA ASP A 93 -8.36 7.07 -15.91
C ASP A 93 -7.37 6.20 -15.12
N THR A 94 -6.24 6.79 -14.70
CA THR A 94 -5.20 6.11 -13.92
C THR A 94 -5.70 5.72 -12.53
N ALA A 95 -6.35 6.64 -11.82
CA ALA A 95 -6.94 6.36 -10.50
C ALA A 95 -8.05 5.30 -10.58
N ALA A 96 -8.89 5.36 -11.62
CA ALA A 96 -9.92 4.35 -11.88
C ALA A 96 -9.30 2.96 -12.14
N ASN A 97 -8.27 2.89 -12.97
CA ASN A 97 -7.56 1.64 -13.27
C ASN A 97 -6.87 1.05 -12.02
N ILE A 98 -6.24 1.90 -11.19
CA ILE A 98 -5.67 1.49 -9.90
C ILE A 98 -6.76 0.95 -8.96
N ALA A 99 -7.92 1.59 -8.91
CA ALA A 99 -9.05 1.14 -8.10
C ALA A 99 -9.56 -0.23 -8.55
N VAL A 100 -9.57 -0.51 -9.86
CA VAL A 100 -9.92 -1.83 -10.39
C VAL A 100 -8.91 -2.89 -9.95
N ILE A 101 -7.59 -2.62 -10.01
CA ILE A 101 -6.56 -3.54 -9.50
C ILE A 101 -6.74 -3.80 -8.00
N LYS A 102 -7.10 -2.79 -7.22
CA LYS A 102 -7.36 -2.96 -5.77
C LYS A 102 -8.70 -3.60 -5.47
N SER A 103 -9.56 -3.78 -6.47
CA SER A 103 -10.93 -4.24 -6.26
C SER A 103 -10.96 -5.69 -5.75
N ARG A 104 -12.00 -5.95 -4.95
CA ARG A 104 -12.33 -7.29 -4.45
C ARG A 104 -12.50 -8.30 -5.58
N GLN A 105 -13.20 -7.90 -6.64
CA GLN A 105 -13.47 -8.77 -7.79
C GLN A 105 -12.17 -9.21 -8.48
N PHE A 106 -11.30 -8.25 -8.82
CA PHE A 106 -10.04 -8.56 -9.48
C PHE A 106 -9.12 -9.43 -8.62
N ILE A 107 -8.88 -9.03 -7.36
CA ILE A 107 -7.94 -9.75 -6.49
C ILE A 107 -8.46 -11.15 -6.15
N MET A 108 -9.77 -11.32 -5.91
CA MET A 108 -10.32 -12.66 -5.65
C MET A 108 -10.21 -13.58 -6.86
N GLU A 109 -10.48 -13.07 -8.08
CA GLU A 109 -10.29 -13.85 -9.30
C GLU A 109 -8.81 -14.19 -9.51
N PHE A 110 -7.91 -13.22 -9.29
CA PHE A 110 -6.46 -13.45 -9.35
C PHE A 110 -6.00 -14.54 -8.37
N ILE A 111 -6.46 -14.50 -7.11
CA ILE A 111 -6.14 -15.52 -6.11
C ILE A 111 -6.67 -16.89 -6.51
N LYS A 112 -7.89 -16.95 -7.05
CA LYS A 112 -8.55 -18.18 -7.48
C LYS A 112 -7.84 -18.80 -8.68
N GLU A 113 -7.61 -18.04 -9.75
CA GLU A 113 -6.96 -18.50 -10.98
C GLU A 113 -5.53 -18.99 -10.74
N ASN A 114 -4.80 -18.33 -9.85
CA ASN A 114 -3.41 -18.67 -9.55
C ASN A 114 -3.27 -19.62 -8.35
N ASN A 115 -4.38 -20.13 -7.81
CA ASN A 115 -4.43 -21.02 -6.64
C ASN A 115 -3.55 -20.51 -5.47
N LEU A 116 -3.71 -19.25 -5.10
CA LEU A 116 -2.83 -18.60 -4.12
C LEU A 116 -3.23 -18.88 -2.68
N LEU A 117 -4.44 -19.39 -2.41
CA LEU A 117 -4.89 -19.65 -1.03
C LEU A 117 -3.93 -20.56 -0.26
N PRO A 118 -3.52 -21.74 -0.77
CA PRO A 118 -2.52 -22.60 -0.13
C PRO A 118 -1.21 -21.89 0.19
N ILE A 119 -0.73 -21.04 -0.72
CA ILE A 119 0.53 -20.33 -0.56
C ILE A 119 0.39 -19.23 0.50
N LEU A 120 -0.71 -18.48 0.45
CA LEU A 120 -1.00 -17.41 1.40
C LEU A 120 -1.23 -17.95 2.80
N PHE A 121 -1.73 -19.17 2.96
CA PHE A 121 -2.00 -19.81 4.25
C PHE A 121 -1.21 -21.11 4.40
N ALA A 122 0.08 -21.08 4.06
CA ALA A 122 0.98 -22.24 4.10
C ALA A 122 0.97 -22.95 5.46
N ASP A 123 0.87 -22.19 6.57
CA ASP A 123 0.82 -22.75 7.93
C ASP A 123 -0.39 -23.68 8.18
N ALA A 124 -1.45 -23.55 7.38
CA ALA A 124 -2.68 -24.34 7.48
C ALA A 124 -2.86 -25.31 6.31
N TRP A 125 -1.88 -25.43 5.41
CA TRP A 125 -1.98 -26.23 4.20
C TRP A 125 -0.97 -27.37 4.18
N ASP A 126 -1.47 -28.57 3.95
CA ASP A 126 -0.66 -29.76 3.68
C ASP A 126 -0.28 -29.80 2.19
N ALA A 127 0.97 -29.48 1.91
CA ALA A 127 1.51 -29.50 0.55
C ALA A 127 1.61 -30.92 -0.05
N GLU A 128 1.83 -31.94 0.78
CA GLU A 128 2.01 -33.33 0.34
C GLU A 128 0.66 -33.95 -0.03
N ASN A 129 -0.33 -33.82 0.87
CA ASN A 129 -1.65 -34.41 0.68
C ASN A 129 -2.64 -33.49 -0.06
N LYS A 130 -2.23 -32.25 -0.36
CA LYS A 130 -3.06 -31.20 -0.98
C LYS A 130 -4.38 -30.98 -0.22
N LYS A 131 -4.29 -30.91 1.11
CA LYS A 131 -5.43 -30.77 2.02
C LYS A 131 -5.19 -29.67 3.04
N TRP A 132 -6.25 -29.09 3.56
CA TRP A 132 -6.17 -28.15 4.67
C TRP A 132 -6.01 -28.92 5.99
N PHE A 133 -5.09 -28.48 6.86
CA PHE A 133 -4.95 -28.98 8.23
C PHE A 133 -6.06 -28.44 9.13
N VAL A 134 -7.32 -28.75 8.81
CA VAL A 134 -8.48 -28.30 9.56
C VAL A 134 -9.43 -29.46 9.83
N GLU A 135 -9.89 -29.56 11.07
CA GLU A 135 -10.89 -30.55 11.49
C GLU A 135 -12.30 -30.18 10.97
N ASP A 136 -12.60 -28.89 10.86
CA ASP A 136 -13.87 -28.36 10.35
C ASP A 136 -13.65 -27.61 9.01
N GLN A 137 -14.47 -27.92 8.01
CA GLN A 137 -14.48 -27.25 6.71
C GLN A 137 -14.71 -25.74 6.81
N LYS A 138 -15.38 -25.25 7.86
CA LYS A 138 -15.59 -23.81 8.09
C LYS A 138 -14.31 -23.05 8.40
N GLN A 139 -13.24 -23.74 8.81
CA GLN A 139 -11.95 -23.12 9.11
C GLN A 139 -11.11 -22.90 7.84
N ILE A 140 -11.48 -23.54 6.72
CA ILE A 140 -10.81 -23.35 5.43
C ILE A 140 -10.79 -21.84 5.09
N PRO A 141 -9.61 -21.27 4.75
CA PRO A 141 -9.53 -19.88 4.37
C PRO A 141 -10.42 -19.55 3.17
N THR A 142 -11.36 -18.62 3.36
CA THR A 142 -12.22 -18.15 2.27
C THR A 142 -11.45 -17.22 1.33
N LEU A 143 -11.93 -17.06 0.10
CA LEU A 143 -11.37 -16.07 -0.85
C LEU A 143 -11.37 -14.65 -0.27
N GLN A 144 -12.31 -14.32 0.61
CA GLN A 144 -12.36 -13.03 1.30
C GLN A 144 -11.19 -12.85 2.29
N LYS A 145 -10.82 -13.90 3.03
CA LYS A 145 -9.61 -13.90 3.87
C LYS A 145 -8.35 -13.79 3.00
N GLY A 146 -8.31 -14.51 1.87
CA GLY A 146 -7.26 -14.40 0.87
C GLY A 146 -7.09 -12.97 0.37
N TYR A 147 -8.19 -12.32 -0.04
CA TYR A 147 -8.21 -10.92 -0.44
C TYR A 147 -7.64 -10.01 0.64
N ALA A 148 -8.08 -10.16 1.90
CA ALA A 148 -7.61 -9.32 2.99
C ALA A 148 -6.09 -9.48 3.21
N LYS A 149 -5.57 -10.71 3.15
CA LYS A 149 -4.14 -10.97 3.30
C LYS A 149 -3.34 -10.41 2.11
N PHE A 150 -3.81 -10.64 0.90
CA PHE A 150 -3.13 -10.20 -0.32
C PHE A 150 -3.12 -8.67 -0.45
N SER A 151 -4.26 -8.02 -0.25
CA SER A 151 -4.41 -6.56 -0.38
C SER A 151 -3.65 -5.79 0.71
N ASN A 152 -3.62 -6.29 1.94
CA ASN A 152 -3.00 -5.57 3.06
C ASN A 152 -1.48 -5.81 3.18
N TYR A 153 -1.01 -7.02 2.84
CA TYR A 153 0.38 -7.42 3.13
C TYR A 153 1.21 -7.73 1.89
N VAL A 154 0.58 -8.13 0.78
CA VAL A 154 1.30 -8.60 -0.41
C VAL A 154 1.38 -7.51 -1.46
N LEU A 155 0.24 -6.99 -1.92
CA LEU A 155 0.16 -6.04 -3.02
C LEU A 155 0.12 -4.59 -2.52
N SER A 156 0.96 -3.74 -3.09
CA SER A 156 0.88 -2.30 -2.95
C SER A 156 1.01 -1.65 -4.33
N ILE A 157 0.21 -0.63 -4.61
CA ILE A 157 0.35 0.17 -5.83
C ILE A 157 0.19 1.64 -5.46
N SER A 158 1.15 2.42 -5.94
CA SER A 158 1.26 3.86 -5.72
C SER A 158 1.52 4.59 -7.03
N GLU A 159 0.95 5.78 -7.17
CA GLU A 159 1.18 6.67 -8.30
C GLU A 159 2.03 7.86 -7.85
N ASN A 160 3.06 8.19 -8.62
CA ASN A 160 3.78 9.44 -8.47
C ASN A 160 3.01 10.55 -9.20
N LYS A 161 2.28 11.37 -8.43
CA LYS A 161 1.44 12.47 -8.97
C LYS A 161 2.20 13.51 -9.82
N LYS A 162 3.54 13.59 -9.72
CA LYS A 162 4.34 14.50 -10.55
C LYS A 162 4.63 13.94 -11.93
N THR A 163 4.88 12.63 -12.02
CA THR A 163 5.29 11.97 -13.28
C THR A 163 4.17 11.15 -13.91
N GLY A 164 3.08 10.88 -13.19
CA GLY A 164 2.02 9.95 -13.61
C GLY A 164 2.46 8.48 -13.64
N LEU A 165 3.71 8.19 -13.26
CA LEU A 165 4.23 6.82 -13.23
C LEU A 165 3.69 6.09 -12.01
N MET A 166 3.35 4.83 -12.20
CA MET A 166 2.90 3.95 -11.15
C MET A 166 3.98 2.95 -10.79
N THR A 167 4.06 2.62 -9.51
CA THR A 167 4.91 1.55 -9.00
C THR A 167 4.02 0.52 -8.33
N LEU A 168 4.00 -0.69 -8.88
CA LEU A 168 3.35 -1.84 -8.28
C LEU A 168 4.40 -2.67 -7.55
N LYS A 169 4.15 -2.98 -6.29
CA LYS A 169 5.03 -3.76 -5.42
C LYS A 169 4.32 -4.99 -4.91
N THR A 170 5.00 -6.12 -4.93
CA THR A 170 4.57 -7.34 -4.26
C THR A 170 5.61 -7.72 -3.21
N SER A 171 5.14 -8.08 -2.02
CA SER A 171 6.00 -8.47 -0.90
C SER A 171 5.66 -9.86 -0.40
N TRP A 172 6.64 -10.76 -0.43
CA TRP A 172 6.46 -12.12 0.05
C TRP A 172 7.75 -12.69 0.67
N TYR A 173 7.64 -13.84 1.32
CA TYR A 173 8.77 -14.54 1.94
C TYR A 173 9.72 -15.14 0.91
N ASP A 174 9.18 -15.52 -0.25
CA ASP A 174 9.94 -16.06 -1.37
C ASP A 174 10.22 -14.93 -2.39
N PRO A 175 11.49 -14.64 -2.72
CA PRO A 175 11.85 -13.60 -3.68
C PRO A 175 11.38 -13.92 -5.11
N GLU A 176 11.36 -15.19 -5.52
CA GLU A 176 10.90 -15.59 -6.86
C GLU A 176 9.41 -15.36 -7.02
N LEU A 177 8.61 -15.79 -6.02
CA LEU A 177 7.17 -15.54 -6.00
C LEU A 177 6.85 -14.05 -5.95
N SER A 178 7.66 -13.25 -5.24
CA SER A 178 7.49 -11.79 -5.21
C SER A 178 7.58 -11.22 -6.63
N ALA A 179 8.67 -11.49 -7.35
CA ALA A 179 8.83 -11.00 -8.73
C ALA A 179 7.78 -11.55 -9.70
N LYS A 180 7.48 -12.85 -9.59
CA LYS A 180 6.44 -13.50 -10.41
C LYS A 180 5.09 -12.84 -10.21
N TRP A 181 4.64 -12.66 -8.97
CA TRP A 181 3.35 -12.04 -8.68
C TRP A 181 3.29 -10.59 -9.16
N ALA A 182 4.37 -9.81 -9.02
CA ALA A 182 4.37 -8.43 -9.50
C ALA A 182 4.11 -8.36 -11.01
N ASN A 183 4.84 -9.16 -11.80
CA ASN A 183 4.65 -9.21 -13.25
C ASN A 183 3.27 -9.78 -13.64
N THR A 184 2.84 -10.89 -13.01
CA THR A 184 1.56 -11.54 -13.33
C THR A 184 0.35 -10.68 -12.93
N VAL A 185 0.43 -9.92 -11.83
CA VAL A 185 -0.66 -9.00 -11.45
C VAL A 185 -0.86 -7.94 -12.53
N VAL A 186 0.22 -7.38 -13.08
CA VAL A 186 0.12 -6.37 -14.16
C VAL A 186 -0.46 -6.98 -15.43
N GLU A 187 0.03 -8.15 -15.82
CA GLU A 187 -0.49 -8.88 -16.99
C GLU A 187 -2.00 -9.15 -16.86
N LYS A 188 -2.41 -9.72 -15.72
CA LYS A 188 -3.81 -10.03 -15.42
C LYS A 188 -4.66 -8.77 -15.31
N ALA A 189 -4.12 -7.68 -14.76
CA ALA A 189 -4.81 -6.39 -14.69
C ALA A 189 -5.10 -5.83 -16.09
N ASN A 190 -4.12 -5.87 -16.99
CA ASN A 190 -4.32 -5.47 -18.39
C ASN A 190 -5.39 -6.32 -19.08
N LEU A 191 -5.36 -7.65 -18.89
CA LEU A 191 -6.38 -8.54 -19.44
C LEU A 191 -7.77 -8.27 -18.87
N PHE A 192 -7.88 -8.10 -17.55
CA PHE A 192 -9.14 -7.86 -16.87
C PHE A 192 -9.77 -6.52 -17.30
N LEU A 193 -8.98 -5.44 -17.33
CA LEU A 193 -9.43 -4.12 -17.78
C LEU A 193 -9.83 -4.13 -19.26
N LYS A 194 -9.08 -4.84 -20.10
CA LYS A 194 -9.43 -5.03 -21.51
C LYS A 194 -10.76 -5.74 -21.67
N GLN A 195 -10.96 -6.86 -20.97
CA GLN A 195 -12.21 -7.63 -21.05
C GLN A 195 -13.40 -6.82 -20.54
N LYS A 196 -13.23 -6.10 -19.44
CA LYS A 196 -14.24 -5.20 -18.89
C LYS A 196 -14.64 -4.13 -19.91
N ALA A 197 -13.67 -3.45 -20.52
CA ALA A 197 -13.94 -2.41 -21.52
C ALA A 197 -14.63 -2.96 -22.77
N ILE A 198 -14.25 -4.15 -23.25
CA ILE A 198 -14.92 -4.81 -24.39
C ILE A 198 -16.37 -5.18 -24.03
N ALA A 199 -16.61 -5.67 -22.81
CA ALA A 199 -17.96 -6.02 -22.36
C ALA A 199 -18.86 -4.77 -22.27
N GLU A 200 -18.34 -3.67 -21.71
CA GLU A 200 -19.03 -2.38 -21.63
C GLU A 200 -19.33 -1.82 -23.04
N ALA A 201 -18.36 -1.83 -23.95
CA ALA A 201 -18.54 -1.39 -25.33
C ALA A 201 -19.59 -2.24 -26.08
N ASN A 202 -19.59 -3.57 -25.90
CA ASN A 202 -20.59 -4.44 -26.50
C ASN A 202 -22.00 -4.18 -25.97
N GLN A 203 -22.12 -3.89 -24.67
CA GLN A 203 -23.41 -3.51 -24.06
C GLN A 203 -23.91 -2.18 -24.63
N SER A 204 -23.03 -1.19 -24.79
CA SER A 204 -23.35 0.09 -25.43
C SER A 204 -23.77 -0.09 -26.89
N ILE A 205 -23.04 -0.89 -27.68
CA ILE A 205 -23.40 -1.21 -29.06
C ILE A 205 -24.78 -1.87 -29.14
N ALA A 206 -25.07 -2.83 -28.25
CA ALA A 206 -26.37 -3.49 -28.22
C ALA A 206 -27.51 -2.50 -27.96
N TYR A 207 -27.32 -1.59 -27.00
CA TYR A 207 -28.29 -0.53 -26.72
C TYR A 207 -28.48 0.42 -27.91
N LEU A 208 -27.39 0.90 -28.52
CA LEU A 208 -27.46 1.81 -29.68
C LEU A 208 -28.15 1.16 -30.89
N LYS A 209 -27.91 -0.13 -31.14
CA LYS A 209 -28.61 -0.89 -32.20
C LYS A 209 -30.11 -0.98 -31.94
N ASP A 210 -30.52 -1.17 -30.69
CA ASP A 210 -31.94 -1.16 -30.32
C ASP A 210 -32.58 0.21 -30.55
N GLN A 211 -31.89 1.30 -30.19
CA GLN A 211 -32.39 2.66 -30.42
C GLN A 211 -32.53 3.01 -31.91
N ILE A 212 -31.66 2.49 -32.79
CA ILE A 212 -31.77 2.68 -34.25
C ILE A 212 -33.08 2.06 -34.78
N ASN A 213 -33.46 0.88 -34.32
CA ASN A 213 -34.69 0.21 -34.76
C ASN A 213 -35.97 0.94 -34.32
N ASN A 214 -35.89 1.73 -33.25
CA ASN A 214 -37.01 2.46 -32.67
C ASN A 214 -37.05 3.96 -33.07
N THR A 215 -36.08 4.43 -33.86
CA THR A 215 -35.97 5.83 -34.27
C THR A 215 -36.13 5.96 -35.79
N SER A 216 -37.09 6.75 -36.24
CA SER A 216 -37.38 6.95 -37.68
C SER A 216 -36.68 8.16 -38.30
N GLU A 217 -36.06 9.03 -37.49
CA GLU A 217 -35.36 10.22 -37.99
C GLU A 217 -33.97 9.86 -38.52
N VAL A 218 -33.76 10.06 -39.83
CA VAL A 218 -32.51 9.72 -40.54
C VAL A 218 -31.29 10.42 -39.92
N GLY A 219 -31.43 11.69 -39.51
CA GLY A 219 -30.34 12.44 -38.89
C GLY A 219 -29.89 11.85 -37.54
N ILE A 220 -30.82 11.32 -36.74
CA ILE A 220 -30.48 10.66 -35.47
C ILE A 220 -29.85 9.29 -35.74
N GLN A 221 -30.34 8.54 -36.73
CA GLN A 221 -29.72 7.27 -37.12
C GLN A 221 -28.25 7.45 -37.52
N GLU A 222 -27.92 8.47 -38.32
CA GLU A 222 -26.53 8.78 -38.67
C GLU A 222 -25.65 9.06 -37.46
N LEU A 223 -26.15 9.81 -36.47
CA LEU A 223 -25.43 10.05 -35.22
C LEU A 223 -25.20 8.74 -34.43
N LEU A 224 -26.22 7.89 -34.33
CA LEU A 224 -26.13 6.60 -33.63
C LEU A 224 -25.14 5.65 -34.31
N TYR A 225 -25.11 5.59 -35.65
CA TYR A 225 -24.12 4.79 -36.39
C TYR A 225 -22.69 5.27 -36.12
N LYS A 226 -22.46 6.60 -36.07
CA LYS A 226 -21.15 7.16 -35.71
C LYS A 226 -20.73 6.78 -34.28
N LEU A 227 -21.66 6.73 -33.33
CA LEU A 227 -21.38 6.27 -31.97
C LEU A 227 -21.02 4.78 -31.94
N ILE A 228 -21.74 3.93 -32.70
CA ILE A 228 -21.41 2.50 -32.82
C ILE A 228 -20.02 2.30 -33.44
N GLU A 229 -19.70 3.05 -34.50
CA GLU A 229 -18.39 3.00 -35.15
C GLU A 229 -17.27 3.32 -34.13
N LYS A 230 -17.48 4.35 -33.31
CA LYS A 230 -16.56 4.71 -32.23
C LYS A 230 -16.36 3.58 -31.22
N GLU A 231 -17.43 2.93 -30.76
CA GLU A 231 -17.33 1.78 -29.82
C GLU A 231 -16.65 0.56 -30.45
N LEU A 232 -16.93 0.30 -31.73
CA LEU A 232 -16.27 -0.77 -32.49
C LEU A 232 -14.78 -0.50 -32.64
N GLN A 233 -14.37 0.73 -32.97
CA GLN A 233 -12.97 1.12 -33.05
C GLN A 233 -12.26 0.90 -31.71
N THR A 234 -12.86 1.32 -30.59
CA THR A 234 -12.34 1.08 -29.23
C THR A 234 -12.13 -0.41 -28.96
N THR A 235 -13.13 -1.24 -29.25
CA THR A 235 -13.07 -2.69 -29.09
C THR A 235 -11.98 -3.34 -29.96
N LYS A 236 -11.84 -2.89 -31.22
CA LYS A 236 -10.80 -3.41 -32.12
C LYS A 236 -9.40 -3.06 -31.64
N LEU A 237 -9.17 -1.81 -31.21
CA LEU A 237 -7.88 -1.39 -30.65
C LEU A 237 -7.53 -2.16 -29.37
N ALA A 238 -8.53 -2.40 -28.51
CA ALA A 238 -8.36 -3.19 -27.29
C ALA A 238 -7.89 -4.62 -27.57
N ASN A 239 -8.46 -5.28 -28.59
CA ASN A 239 -8.10 -6.65 -28.95
C ASN A 239 -6.66 -6.82 -29.45
N VAL A 240 -6.11 -5.80 -30.13
CA VAL A 240 -4.77 -5.88 -30.74
C VAL A 240 -3.66 -5.53 -29.74
N ARG A 241 -3.94 -4.66 -28.77
CA ARG A 241 -2.95 -4.22 -27.78
C ARG A 241 -2.78 -5.27 -26.66
N LYS A 242 -1.54 -5.70 -26.41
CA LYS A 242 -1.20 -6.52 -25.22
C LYS A 242 -1.31 -5.70 -23.94
N GLU A 243 -0.85 -4.46 -24.00
CA GLU A 243 -0.86 -3.48 -22.90
C GLU A 243 -2.02 -2.51 -23.10
N TYR A 244 -3.15 -2.77 -22.42
CA TYR A 244 -4.38 -2.01 -22.59
C TYR A 244 -4.42 -0.75 -21.73
N ALA A 245 -4.19 -0.91 -20.42
CA ALA A 245 -4.27 0.18 -19.45
C ALA A 245 -2.90 0.60 -18.91
N PHE A 246 -1.95 -0.33 -18.86
CA PHE A 246 -0.62 -0.12 -18.30
C PHE A 246 0.45 -0.60 -19.26
N LYS A 247 1.39 0.29 -19.57
CA LYS A 247 2.62 -0.03 -20.28
C LYS A 247 3.71 -0.33 -19.25
N VAL A 248 4.34 -1.49 -19.36
CA VAL A 248 5.46 -1.86 -18.49
C VAL A 248 6.71 -1.10 -18.94
N LEU A 249 7.21 -0.21 -18.07
CA LEU A 249 8.47 0.48 -18.31
C LEU A 249 9.65 -0.31 -17.79
N ASP A 250 9.49 -0.90 -16.61
CA ASP A 250 10.52 -1.71 -15.95
C ASP A 250 9.86 -2.92 -15.28
N PRO A 251 10.11 -4.15 -15.75
CA PRO A 251 9.53 -5.37 -15.18
C PRO A 251 10.17 -5.72 -13.83
N ALA A 252 9.44 -6.47 -13.01
CA ALA A 252 9.96 -6.91 -11.72
C ALA A 252 11.04 -7.97 -11.88
N LEU A 253 12.19 -7.71 -11.24
CA LEU A 253 13.29 -8.65 -11.08
C LEU A 253 13.22 -9.33 -9.71
N VAL A 254 13.86 -10.49 -9.61
CA VAL A 254 14.00 -11.22 -8.35
C VAL A 254 14.88 -10.40 -7.40
N PRO A 255 14.39 -9.97 -6.24
CA PRO A 255 15.16 -9.15 -5.31
C PRO A 255 16.24 -9.99 -4.62
N GLU A 256 17.49 -9.52 -4.68
CA GLU A 256 18.63 -10.15 -4.00
C GLU A 256 18.65 -9.87 -2.50
N LEU A 257 18.16 -8.70 -2.10
CA LEU A 257 18.16 -8.23 -0.72
C LEU A 257 16.75 -8.23 -0.13
N LYS A 258 16.65 -8.58 1.15
CA LYS A 258 15.39 -8.48 1.89
C LYS A 258 15.02 -7.02 2.14
N SER A 259 13.73 -6.72 2.01
CA SER A 259 13.18 -5.38 2.22
C SER A 259 12.74 -5.15 3.67
N LYS A 260 12.25 -6.21 4.34
CA LYS A 260 11.74 -6.14 5.72
C LYS A 260 12.10 -7.41 6.52
N PRO A 261 12.11 -7.33 7.86
CA PRO A 261 12.12 -6.10 8.67
C PRO A 261 13.49 -5.43 8.65
N LYS A 262 13.52 -4.10 8.87
CA LYS A 262 14.76 -3.35 9.11
C LYS A 262 15.25 -3.66 10.53
N ARG A 263 15.89 -4.82 10.71
CA ARG A 263 16.31 -5.36 12.03
C ARG A 263 17.15 -4.37 12.84
N LEU A 264 18.04 -3.63 12.19
CA LEU A 264 18.85 -2.58 12.83
C LEU A 264 17.97 -1.52 13.50
N LEU A 265 16.94 -1.06 12.79
CA LEU A 265 16.02 -0.03 13.29
C LEU A 265 15.21 -0.54 14.49
N ILE A 266 14.78 -1.81 14.48
CA ILE A 266 14.11 -2.45 15.64
C ILE A 266 15.03 -2.47 16.86
N CYS A 267 16.29 -2.85 16.67
CA CYS A 267 17.27 -2.92 17.76
C CYS A 267 17.53 -1.54 18.37
N VAL A 268 17.73 -0.50 17.53
CA VAL A 268 17.96 0.87 17.97
C VAL A 268 16.78 1.42 18.77
N PHE A 269 15.55 1.21 18.29
CA PHE A 269 14.36 1.63 19.03
C PHE A 269 14.18 0.84 20.33
N GLY A 270 14.47 -0.46 20.32
CA GLY A 270 14.43 -1.30 21.52
C GLY A 270 15.40 -0.84 22.61
N SER A 271 16.65 -0.53 22.23
CA SER A 271 17.65 -0.01 23.17
C SER A 271 17.29 1.38 23.68
N MET A 272 16.75 2.25 22.80
CA MET A 272 16.33 3.60 23.20
C MET A 272 15.17 3.55 24.19
N LEU A 273 14.15 2.72 23.95
CA LEU A 273 13.03 2.51 24.87
C LEU A 273 13.50 1.92 26.21
N GLY A 274 14.41 0.94 26.17
CA GLY A 274 15.01 0.35 27.38
C GLY A 274 15.76 1.37 28.23
N CYS A 275 16.55 2.25 27.59
CA CYS A 275 17.27 3.33 28.26
C CYS A 275 16.29 4.30 28.94
N ILE A 276 15.30 4.81 28.20
CA ILE A 276 14.28 5.73 28.75
C ILE A 276 13.52 5.09 29.92
N PHE A 277 13.07 3.85 29.75
CA PHE A 277 12.37 3.11 30.79
C PHE A 277 13.23 2.93 32.05
N SER A 278 14.51 2.62 31.88
CA SER A 278 15.44 2.46 33.00
C SER A 278 15.67 3.77 33.75
N CYS A 279 15.80 4.90 33.06
CA CYS A 279 15.94 6.22 33.68
C CYS A 279 14.69 6.58 34.50
N ILE A 280 13.49 6.36 33.94
CA ILE A 280 12.23 6.61 34.65
C ILE A 280 12.13 5.72 35.90
N LEU A 281 12.47 4.44 35.78
CA LEU A 281 12.38 3.49 36.89
C LEU A 281 13.34 3.88 38.02
N VAL A 282 14.57 4.29 37.70
CA VAL A 282 15.54 4.80 38.69
C VAL A 282 15.00 6.04 39.39
N LEU A 283 14.37 6.97 38.68
CA LEU A 283 13.77 8.16 39.29
C LEU A 283 12.67 7.75 40.28
N VAL A 284 11.73 6.91 39.86
CA VAL A 284 10.62 6.45 40.71
C VAL A 284 11.13 5.73 41.96
N VAL A 285 12.12 4.83 41.82
CA VAL A 285 12.71 4.12 42.96
C VAL A 285 13.41 5.08 43.93
N THR A 286 14.09 6.09 43.40
CA THR A 286 14.79 7.09 44.22
C THR A 286 13.80 8.02 44.94
N PHE A 287 12.76 8.49 44.27
CA PHE A 287 11.69 9.31 44.88
C PHE A 287 10.95 8.54 45.97
N ARG A 288 10.60 7.26 45.74
CA ARG A 288 9.95 6.41 46.77
C ARG A 288 10.80 6.23 48.01
N LYS A 289 12.13 6.09 47.88
CA LYS A 289 13.04 6.00 49.02
C LYS A 289 13.20 7.31 49.78
N ARG A 290 12.95 8.47 49.15
CA ARG A 290 13.05 9.80 49.78
C ARG A 290 11.78 10.20 50.54
N CYS A 291 10.62 9.62 50.20
CA CYS A 291 9.33 9.86 50.87
C CYS A 291 8.99 8.86 51.99
N SER A 292 9.78 7.79 52.18
CA SER A 292 9.63 6.82 53.28
C SER A 292 10.68 7.07 54.36
#